data_AF-A0AAW3FBV4-F1
#
_entry.id   AF-A0AAW3FBV4-F1
#
_cell.length_a   1.000
_cell.length_b   1.000
_cell.length_c   1.000
_cell.angle_alpha   90.00
_cell.angle_beta   90.00
_cell.angle_gamma   90.00
#
_symmetry.space_group_name_H-M   'P 1'
#
loop_
_entity.id
_entity.type
_entity.pdbx_description
1 polymer ?
#
loop_
_entity_poly.entity_id
_entity_poly.type
_entity_poly.pdbx_seq_one_letter_code
_entity_poly.pdbx_strand_id
1 'polypeptide(L)'
;MPQENNIFFTTPDKPKWLKLIVDSYQRYNSQGNGIQVFISFGTDIAVKDLMPMHLVTIACLIQFLSDHNWQANLSPNNPSVDDYIYNELRFRDYWLGQKNHVDTADSSHIFNLWRIVDGEKELFAARVEEYLRNNYFKNKDLSAISLSLKEAFYNVFDHASAGNNAFSLIFYDKDTHVLYAAISDFGIGIVRSVKKYIPSIIDDKQALLKAIENNFTVKSAKWNKGKGLDNILSSTDSSRLCSGRALLLYKKKDKYDMQGNKRVYDIDFDFPGTLLYFEVDISQMDDVEILDSFEF
;
A
#
# COMPACT_ATOMS: atom_id res chain seq x y z
N MET A 1 27.48 -9.00 19.65
CA MET A 1 27.62 -9.96 18.53
C MET A 1 26.69 -9.49 17.42
N PRO A 2 27.08 -9.49 16.14
CA PRO A 2 26.12 -9.25 15.07
C PRO A 2 25.05 -10.34 15.17
N GLN A 3 23.78 -9.98 15.31
CA GLN A 3 22.70 -10.95 15.16
C GLN A 3 22.75 -11.47 13.72
N GLU A 4 23.03 -12.77 13.52
CA GLU A 4 23.22 -13.36 12.18
C GLU A 4 22.02 -13.10 11.24
N ASN A 5 20.82 -12.97 11.81
CA ASN A 5 19.58 -12.67 11.09
C ASN A 5 19.04 -11.29 11.47
N ASN A 6 19.71 -10.23 11.01
CA ASN A 6 19.24 -8.86 11.17
C ASN A 6 18.93 -8.22 9.81
N ILE A 7 17.74 -7.65 9.68
CA ILE A 7 17.29 -6.81 8.57
C ILE A 7 17.39 -5.36 9.05
N PHE A 8 18.40 -4.64 8.57
CA PHE A 8 18.73 -3.32 9.08
C PHE A 8 18.38 -2.22 8.07
N PHE A 9 17.30 -1.50 8.33
CA PHE A 9 16.88 -0.33 7.57
C PHE A 9 17.72 0.88 7.97
N THR A 10 18.55 1.37 7.06
CA THR A 10 19.48 2.49 7.31
C THR A 10 18.96 3.84 6.82
N THR A 11 17.88 3.85 6.03
CA THR A 11 17.35 5.07 5.41
C THR A 11 15.87 4.90 5.03
N PRO A 12 15.06 5.96 5.11
CA PRO A 12 13.68 5.98 4.60
C PRO A 12 13.61 6.27 3.08
N ASP A 13 14.74 6.29 2.37
CA ASP A 13 14.76 6.50 0.92
C ASP A 13 14.02 5.36 0.20
N LYS A 14 12.95 5.71 -0.54
CA LYS A 14 11.99 4.75 -1.10
C LYS A 14 12.64 3.64 -1.94
N PRO A 15 13.55 3.92 -2.90
CA PRO A 15 14.21 2.85 -3.68
C PRO A 15 15.09 1.94 -2.83
N LYS A 16 15.92 2.50 -1.94
CA LYS A 16 16.79 1.71 -1.05
C LYS A 16 15.99 0.85 -0.08
N TRP A 17 14.89 1.39 0.44
CA TRP A 17 13.95 0.67 1.29
C TRP A 17 13.36 -0.53 0.58
N LEU A 18 12.78 -0.33 -0.61
CA LEU A 18 12.17 -1.43 -1.39
C LEU A 18 13.20 -2.48 -1.78
N LYS A 19 14.42 -2.07 -2.12
CA LYS A 19 15.51 -3.01 -2.41
C LYS A 19 15.82 -3.91 -1.20
N LEU A 20 15.94 -3.33 0.00
CA LEU A 20 16.15 -4.12 1.22
C LEU A 20 14.97 -5.05 1.53
N ILE A 21 13.74 -4.62 1.27
CA ILE A 21 12.55 -5.48 1.39
C ILE A 21 12.66 -6.69 0.46
N VAL A 22 13.03 -6.48 -0.81
CA VAL A 22 13.17 -7.56 -1.81
C VAL A 22 14.34 -8.47 -1.47
N ASP A 23 15.49 -7.92 -1.09
CA ASP A 23 16.66 -8.70 -0.68
C ASP A 23 16.32 -9.57 0.54
N SER A 24 15.53 -9.05 1.48
CA SER A 24 15.06 -9.80 2.65
C SER A 24 14.07 -10.89 2.26
N TYR A 25 13.10 -10.58 1.40
CA TYR A 25 12.17 -11.58 0.87
C TYR A 25 12.92 -12.75 0.23
N GLN A 26 13.92 -12.46 -0.61
CA GLN A 26 14.73 -13.49 -1.27
C GLN A 26 15.58 -14.29 -0.27
N ARG A 27 16.23 -13.60 0.68
CA ARG A 27 17.09 -14.22 1.70
C ARG A 27 16.34 -15.20 2.59
N TYR A 28 15.11 -14.87 2.97
CA TYR A 28 14.29 -15.68 3.89
C TYR A 28 13.25 -16.54 3.16
N ASN A 29 13.38 -16.72 1.84
CA ASN A 29 12.56 -17.63 1.03
C ASN A 29 12.96 -19.11 1.21
N SER A 30 13.04 -19.52 2.47
CA SER A 30 13.29 -20.87 2.93
C SER A 30 12.60 -21.06 4.28
N GLN A 31 12.40 -22.31 4.70
CA GLN A 31 11.83 -22.58 6.02
C GLN A 31 12.76 -22.11 7.14
N GLY A 32 12.22 -21.26 8.02
CA GLY A 32 12.94 -20.65 9.15
C GLY A 32 13.06 -21.53 10.38
N ASN A 33 12.23 -22.58 10.50
CA ASN A 33 12.26 -23.54 11.60
C ASN A 33 12.24 -22.91 13.01
N GLY A 34 11.51 -21.80 13.17
CA GLY A 34 11.39 -21.04 14.41
C GLY A 34 12.57 -20.12 14.72
N ILE A 35 13.54 -19.98 13.81
CA ILE A 35 14.69 -19.09 14.01
C ILE A 35 14.24 -17.63 14.02
N GLN A 36 14.85 -16.83 14.89
CA GLN A 36 14.58 -15.41 15.03
C GLN A 36 15.21 -14.59 13.90
N VAL A 37 14.44 -13.61 13.41
CA VAL A 37 14.88 -12.55 12.50
C VAL A 37 14.56 -11.22 13.16
N PHE A 38 15.57 -10.38 13.31
CA PHE A 38 15.43 -9.05 13.89
C PHE A 38 15.26 -8.01 12.79
N ILE A 39 14.28 -7.14 12.95
CA ILE A 39 14.07 -5.95 12.11
C ILE A 39 14.55 -4.76 12.93
N SER A 40 15.52 -4.04 12.40
CA SER A 40 16.20 -2.94 13.07
C SER A 40 16.15 -1.68 12.22
N PHE A 41 16.08 -0.51 12.86
CA PHE A 41 16.11 0.79 12.20
C PHE A 41 17.34 1.59 12.64
N GLY A 42 17.94 2.32 11.71
CA GLY A 42 19.03 3.26 11.99
C GLY A 42 18.53 4.41 12.88
N THR A 43 19.39 4.94 13.74
CA THR A 43 19.06 6.02 14.68
C THR A 43 18.68 7.33 14.00
N ASP A 44 19.09 7.52 12.75
CA ASP A 44 18.81 8.73 11.97
C ASP A 44 17.43 8.71 11.30
N ILE A 45 16.71 7.59 11.35
CA ILE A 45 15.35 7.48 10.82
C ILE A 45 14.38 8.07 11.84
N ALA A 46 13.69 9.15 11.49
CA ALA A 46 12.62 9.70 12.31
C ALA A 46 11.26 9.11 11.93
N VAL A 47 10.32 9.05 12.89
CA VAL A 47 8.94 8.58 12.67
C VAL A 47 8.26 9.34 11.52
N LYS A 48 8.45 10.67 11.45
CA LYS A 48 7.89 11.52 10.39
C LYS A 48 8.36 11.16 8.97
N ASP A 49 9.49 10.47 8.83
CA ASP A 49 10.02 10.05 7.53
C ASP A 49 9.41 8.71 7.08
N LEU A 50 8.67 8.02 7.96
CA LEU A 50 7.99 6.78 7.66
C LEU A 50 6.64 7.05 7.01
N MET A 51 6.54 6.70 5.73
CA MET A 51 5.33 6.82 4.93
C MET A 51 4.55 5.52 4.90
N PRO A 52 3.26 5.54 4.52
CA PRO A 52 2.46 4.31 4.42
C PRO A 52 3.13 3.18 3.64
N MET A 53 3.84 3.49 2.55
CA MET A 53 4.57 2.48 1.77
C MET A 53 5.67 1.76 2.57
N HIS A 54 6.33 2.43 3.50
CA HIS A 54 7.36 1.84 4.37
C HIS A 54 6.71 0.83 5.32
N LEU A 55 5.59 1.23 5.92
CA LEU A 55 4.89 0.45 6.94
C LEU A 55 4.18 -0.77 6.36
N VAL A 56 3.48 -0.64 5.21
CA VAL A 56 2.81 -1.80 4.60
C VAL A 56 3.79 -2.83 4.06
N THR A 57 4.96 -2.41 3.57
CA THR A 57 5.99 -3.34 3.09
C THR A 57 6.69 -4.07 4.25
N ILE A 58 6.90 -3.41 5.40
CA ILE A 58 7.29 -4.10 6.64
C ILE A 58 6.23 -5.12 7.03
N ALA A 59 4.95 -4.75 7.04
CA ALA A 59 3.88 -5.67 7.42
C ALA A 59 3.84 -6.90 6.50
N CYS A 60 3.98 -6.72 5.19
CA CYS A 60 4.08 -7.83 4.23
C CYS A 60 5.29 -8.73 4.53
N LEU A 61 6.43 -8.14 4.86
CA LEU A 61 7.64 -8.88 5.22
C LEU A 61 7.47 -9.67 6.52
N ILE A 62 6.87 -9.09 7.56
CA ILE A 62 6.59 -9.78 8.83
C ILE A 62 5.65 -10.96 8.58
N GLN A 63 4.59 -10.77 7.79
CA GLN A 63 3.67 -11.86 7.45
C GLN A 63 4.40 -12.96 6.65
N PHE A 64 5.22 -12.59 5.67
CA PHE A 64 6.01 -13.54 4.88
C PHE A 64 6.95 -14.36 5.75
N LEU A 65 7.67 -13.72 6.67
CA LEU A 65 8.54 -14.39 7.64
C LEU A 65 7.74 -15.38 8.49
N SER A 66 6.59 -14.95 9.02
CA SER A 66 5.69 -15.81 9.79
C SER A 66 5.21 -17.04 8.98
N ASP A 67 4.80 -16.84 7.72
CA ASP A 67 4.33 -17.91 6.83
C ASP A 67 5.43 -18.94 6.53
N HIS A 68 6.70 -18.52 6.59
CA HIS A 68 7.88 -19.37 6.40
C HIS A 68 8.47 -19.87 7.73
N ASN A 69 7.73 -19.76 8.83
CA ASN A 69 8.15 -20.20 10.17
C ASN A 69 9.44 -19.50 10.68
N TRP A 70 9.65 -18.24 10.31
CA TRP A 70 10.62 -17.35 10.95
C TRP A 70 9.93 -16.52 12.05
N GLN A 71 10.65 -16.26 13.14
CA GLN A 71 10.15 -15.42 14.23
C GLN A 71 10.65 -13.98 14.07
N ALA A 72 9.82 -13.14 13.46
CA ALA A 72 10.11 -11.71 13.29
C ALA A 72 10.03 -10.96 14.63
N ASN A 73 11.06 -10.19 14.96
CA ASN A 73 11.14 -9.37 16.18
C ASN A 73 11.65 -7.97 15.82
N LEU A 74 11.13 -6.93 16.47
CA LEU A 74 11.74 -5.60 16.40
C LEU A 74 12.95 -5.55 17.35
N SER A 75 14.05 -5.00 16.89
CA SER A 75 15.25 -4.76 17.69
C SER A 75 15.22 -3.34 18.26
N PRO A 76 15.56 -3.13 19.55
CA PRO A 76 15.43 -1.83 20.23
C PRO A 76 16.51 -0.79 19.83
N ASN A 77 16.93 -0.77 18.57
CA ASN A 77 18.00 0.09 18.07
C ASN A 77 17.53 1.54 17.85
N ASN A 78 16.24 1.75 17.59
CA ASN A 78 15.65 3.08 17.44
C ASN A 78 14.32 3.12 18.22
N PRO A 79 14.37 3.35 19.55
CA PRO A 79 13.22 3.20 20.42
C PRO A 79 12.00 4.02 19.99
N SER A 80 12.19 5.19 19.38
CA SER A 80 11.09 6.02 18.89
C SER A 80 10.37 5.38 17.70
N VAL A 81 11.10 4.81 16.74
CA VAL A 81 10.50 4.09 15.61
C VAL A 81 9.92 2.76 16.08
N ASP A 82 10.59 2.06 16.98
CA ASP A 82 10.14 0.79 17.52
C ASP A 82 8.82 0.95 18.29
N ASP A 83 8.73 1.97 19.15
CA ASP A 83 7.50 2.30 19.90
C ASP A 83 6.36 2.73 18.96
N TYR A 84 6.66 3.55 17.95
CA TYR A 84 5.71 3.94 16.92
C TYR A 84 5.09 2.72 16.21
N ILE A 85 5.92 1.79 15.71
CA ILE A 85 5.44 0.60 15.00
C ILE A 85 4.73 -0.37 15.95
N TYR A 86 5.33 -0.64 17.11
CA TYR A 86 4.87 -1.71 18.00
C TYR A 86 3.64 -1.30 18.83
N ASN A 87 3.64 -0.08 19.38
CA ASN A 87 2.64 0.40 20.32
C ASN A 87 1.64 1.36 19.67
N GLU A 88 2.08 2.39 18.93
CA GLU A 88 1.14 3.36 18.35
C GLU A 88 0.34 2.76 17.18
N LEU A 89 1.04 2.11 16.23
CA LEU A 89 0.43 1.35 15.14
C LEU A 89 0.01 -0.07 15.57
N ARG A 90 0.29 -0.46 16.80
CA ARG A 90 -0.17 -1.73 17.39
C ARG A 90 0.14 -2.96 16.52
N PHE A 91 1.27 -2.99 15.81
CA PHE A 91 1.62 -4.11 14.91
C PHE A 91 1.54 -5.46 15.63
N ARG A 92 1.90 -5.49 16.93
CA ARG A 92 1.81 -6.69 17.76
C ARG A 92 0.43 -7.36 17.74
N ASP A 93 -0.64 -6.59 17.66
CA ASP A 93 -2.02 -7.10 17.79
C ASP A 93 -2.47 -7.86 16.52
N TYR A 94 -1.81 -7.65 15.38
CA TYR A 94 -2.11 -8.35 14.13
C TYR A 94 -1.57 -9.78 14.13
N TRP A 95 -0.38 -9.99 14.72
CA TRP A 95 0.25 -11.33 14.77
C TRP A 95 -0.01 -12.06 16.09
N LEU A 96 0.04 -11.38 17.24
CA LEU A 96 -0.24 -11.99 18.55
C LEU A 96 -1.74 -12.08 18.82
N GLY A 97 -2.49 -11.05 18.43
CA GLY A 97 -3.94 -10.96 18.67
C GLY A 97 -4.81 -11.52 17.54
N GLN A 98 -4.19 -11.92 16.42
CA GLN A 98 -4.88 -12.39 15.19
C GLN A 98 -5.98 -11.43 14.69
N LYS A 99 -5.76 -10.13 14.85
CA LYS A 99 -6.71 -9.11 14.38
C LYS A 99 -6.43 -8.72 12.93
N ASN A 100 -7.50 -8.49 12.16
CA ASN A 100 -7.39 -7.97 10.80
C ASN A 100 -7.35 -6.43 10.77
N HIS A 101 -7.93 -5.79 11.77
CA HIS A 101 -7.93 -4.34 11.96
C HIS A 101 -7.87 -4.00 13.45
N VAL A 102 -7.16 -2.92 13.78
CA VAL A 102 -7.03 -2.41 15.14
C VAL A 102 -7.00 -0.89 15.10
N ASP A 103 -7.91 -0.21 15.78
CA ASP A 103 -7.85 1.25 15.88
C ASP A 103 -6.59 1.69 16.64
N THR A 104 -5.99 2.80 16.21
CA THR A 104 -4.86 3.43 16.88
C THR A 104 -5.23 3.83 18.30
N ALA A 105 -4.30 3.72 19.25
CA ALA A 105 -4.57 4.07 20.64
C ALA A 105 -4.83 5.58 20.80
N ASP A 106 -4.03 6.41 20.12
CA ASP A 106 -3.92 7.85 20.47
C ASP A 106 -3.96 8.81 19.27
N SER A 107 -3.92 8.33 18.02
CA SER A 107 -3.84 9.20 16.83
C SER A 107 -5.17 9.30 16.08
N SER A 108 -5.62 10.52 15.79
CA SER A 108 -6.75 10.74 14.86
C SER A 108 -6.28 10.95 13.41
N HIS A 109 -4.98 10.92 13.12
CA HIS A 109 -4.44 11.20 11.77
C HIS A 109 -3.97 9.96 11.04
N ILE A 110 -3.85 8.85 11.75
CA ILE A 110 -3.37 7.59 11.23
C ILE A 110 -4.54 6.63 11.22
N PHE A 111 -4.90 6.14 10.04
CA PHE A 111 -5.59 4.88 9.96
C PHE A 111 -4.55 3.81 10.15
N ASN A 112 -4.76 2.98 11.17
CA ASN A 112 -3.81 1.94 11.48
C ASN A 112 -3.62 0.98 10.28
N LEU A 113 -2.67 0.07 10.39
CA LEU A 113 -2.50 -1.04 9.45
C LEU A 113 -3.81 -1.83 9.31
N TRP A 114 -4.15 -2.33 8.13
CA TRP A 114 -5.20 -3.36 8.01
C TRP A 114 -4.66 -4.51 7.21
N ARG A 115 -4.95 -5.71 7.68
CA ARG A 115 -4.84 -6.93 6.91
C ARG A 115 -6.09 -7.04 6.05
N ILE A 116 -5.91 -7.03 4.73
CA ILE A 116 -7.02 -7.14 3.80
C ILE A 116 -7.40 -8.63 3.70
N VAL A 117 -8.67 -8.93 3.94
CA VAL A 117 -9.26 -10.26 3.75
C VAL A 117 -10.44 -10.18 2.78
N ASP A 118 -10.68 -11.25 2.03
CA ASP A 118 -11.55 -11.22 0.83
C ASP A 118 -12.97 -10.72 1.12
N GLY A 119 -13.53 -11.11 2.27
CA GLY A 119 -14.89 -10.74 2.70
C GLY A 119 -15.03 -9.35 3.33
N GLU A 120 -13.94 -8.61 3.59
CA GLU A 120 -13.97 -7.34 4.34
C GLU A 120 -13.61 -6.11 3.49
N LYS A 121 -13.33 -6.26 2.20
CA LYS A 121 -12.88 -5.16 1.31
C LYS A 121 -13.88 -4.01 1.22
N GLU A 122 -15.16 -4.32 1.04
CA GLU A 122 -16.21 -3.28 0.93
C GLU A 122 -16.40 -2.54 2.26
N LEU A 123 -16.33 -3.29 3.37
CA LEU A 123 -16.41 -2.74 4.72
C LEU A 123 -15.23 -1.80 4.99
N PHE A 124 -14.02 -2.16 4.53
CA PHE A 124 -12.84 -1.32 4.66
C PHE A 124 -13.07 0.04 4.00
N ALA A 125 -13.45 0.04 2.71
CA ALA A 125 -13.59 1.29 1.98
C ALA A 125 -14.67 2.19 2.58
N ALA A 126 -15.79 1.61 3.00
CA ALA A 126 -16.86 2.33 3.69
C ALA A 126 -16.39 2.96 5.01
N ARG A 127 -15.60 2.24 5.82
CA ARG A 127 -15.06 2.75 7.09
C ARG A 127 -14.07 3.89 6.90
N VAL A 128 -13.22 3.85 5.88
CA VAL A 128 -12.31 4.96 5.58
C VAL A 128 -13.09 6.20 5.16
N GLU A 129 -14.09 6.03 4.29
CA GLU A 129 -14.97 7.13 3.87
C GLU A 129 -15.71 7.75 5.07
N GLU A 130 -16.32 6.93 5.92
CA GLU A 130 -17.03 7.37 7.12
C GLU A 130 -16.11 8.15 8.07
N TYR A 131 -14.91 7.64 8.32
CA TYR A 131 -13.95 8.31 9.19
C TYR A 131 -13.49 9.66 8.62
N LEU A 132 -13.13 9.71 7.34
CA LEU A 132 -12.70 10.95 6.69
C LEU A 132 -13.82 12.00 6.76
N ARG A 133 -15.07 11.57 6.53
CA ARG A 133 -16.26 12.43 6.65
C ARG A 133 -16.46 12.94 8.08
N ASN A 134 -16.37 12.05 9.07
CA ASN A 134 -16.69 12.38 10.46
C ASN A 134 -15.64 13.27 11.12
N ASN A 135 -14.35 13.10 10.77
CA ASN A 135 -13.24 13.79 11.44
C ASN A 135 -12.71 15.01 10.69
N TYR A 136 -12.78 15.01 9.36
CA TYR A 136 -12.06 16.01 8.55
C TYR A 136 -12.92 16.72 7.53
N PHE A 137 -13.85 16.00 6.88
CA PHE A 137 -14.46 16.47 5.64
C PHE A 137 -15.97 16.22 5.61
N LYS A 138 -16.71 16.92 6.48
CA LYS A 138 -18.17 16.76 6.58
C LYS A 138 -18.93 17.12 5.30
N ASN A 139 -18.37 18.01 4.47
CA ASN A 139 -19.05 18.58 3.31
C ASN A 139 -18.34 18.31 1.96
N LYS A 140 -17.27 17.49 1.93
CA LYS A 140 -16.57 17.15 0.69
C LYS A 140 -17.12 15.88 0.06
N ASP A 141 -17.13 15.81 -1.26
CA ASP A 141 -17.41 14.57 -1.96
C ASP A 141 -16.19 13.63 -1.90
N LEU A 142 -16.29 12.61 -1.05
CA LEU A 142 -15.26 11.58 -0.86
C LEU A 142 -15.47 10.36 -1.78
N SER A 143 -16.47 10.39 -2.66
CA SER A 143 -16.82 9.26 -3.54
C SER A 143 -15.63 8.82 -4.41
N ALA A 144 -14.86 9.79 -4.93
CA ALA A 144 -13.66 9.53 -5.73
C ALA A 144 -12.58 8.78 -4.94
N ILE A 145 -12.34 9.14 -3.67
CA ILE A 145 -11.40 8.41 -2.79
C ILE A 145 -11.92 7.00 -2.51
N SER A 146 -13.19 6.89 -2.13
CA SER A 146 -13.83 5.61 -1.80
C SER A 146 -13.77 4.63 -2.97
N LEU A 147 -14.07 5.10 -4.18
CA LEU A 147 -13.94 4.32 -5.41
C LEU A 147 -12.49 3.89 -5.66
N SER A 148 -11.54 4.82 -5.55
CA SER A 148 -10.11 4.55 -5.77
C SER A 148 -9.56 3.54 -4.78
N LEU A 149 -9.97 3.62 -3.51
CA LEU A 149 -9.61 2.66 -2.47
C LEU A 149 -10.18 1.28 -2.78
N LYS A 150 -11.48 1.18 -3.13
CA LYS A 150 -12.09 -0.10 -3.53
C LYS A 150 -11.32 -0.74 -4.68
N GLU A 151 -11.03 0.03 -5.72
CA GLU A 151 -10.31 -0.45 -6.89
C GLU A 151 -8.87 -0.83 -6.54
N ALA A 152 -8.20 -0.08 -5.66
CA ALA A 152 -6.87 -0.41 -5.17
C ALA A 152 -6.88 -1.76 -4.46
N PHE A 153 -7.87 -2.00 -3.58
CA PHE A 153 -8.02 -3.29 -2.91
C PHE A 153 -8.28 -4.41 -3.89
N TYR A 154 -9.19 -4.25 -4.84
CA TYR A 154 -9.43 -5.32 -5.82
C TYR A 154 -8.21 -5.57 -6.70
N ASN A 155 -7.48 -4.55 -7.16
CA ASN A 155 -6.33 -4.73 -8.04
C ASN A 155 -5.14 -5.37 -7.31
N VAL A 156 -4.85 -4.92 -6.09
CA VAL A 156 -3.76 -5.52 -5.32
C VAL A 156 -4.18 -6.91 -4.83
N PHE A 157 -5.40 -7.09 -4.32
CA PHE A 157 -5.85 -8.34 -3.69
C PHE A 157 -6.28 -9.43 -4.68
N ASP A 158 -7.07 -9.12 -5.71
CA ASP A 158 -7.58 -10.15 -6.64
C ASP A 158 -6.46 -10.72 -7.53
N HIS A 159 -5.36 -9.97 -7.69
CA HIS A 159 -4.13 -10.41 -8.37
C HIS A 159 -3.09 -11.00 -7.41
N ALA A 160 -3.30 -10.90 -6.10
CA ALA A 160 -2.35 -11.35 -5.11
C ALA A 160 -2.30 -12.89 -5.03
N SER A 161 -3.45 -13.56 -4.89
CA SER A 161 -3.48 -14.93 -4.35
C SER A 161 -2.57 -15.07 -3.11
N ALA A 162 -2.42 -14.00 -2.32
CA ALA A 162 -1.31 -13.82 -1.36
C ALA A 162 -1.51 -14.49 0.00
N GLY A 163 -2.51 -15.36 0.16
CA GLY A 163 -2.63 -16.20 1.37
C GLY A 163 -2.60 -15.43 2.70
N ASN A 164 -3.33 -14.30 2.81
CA ASN A 164 -3.36 -13.35 3.93
C ASN A 164 -2.20 -12.33 4.01
N ASN A 165 -1.27 -12.34 3.06
CA ASN A 165 -0.18 -11.36 2.96
C ASN A 165 -0.57 -10.17 2.06
N ALA A 166 -1.54 -9.38 2.53
CA ALA A 166 -1.95 -8.14 1.90
C ALA A 166 -2.32 -7.10 2.96
N PHE A 167 -1.71 -5.92 2.89
CA PHE A 167 -1.86 -4.89 3.90
C PHE A 167 -2.12 -3.52 3.30
N SER A 168 -2.91 -2.71 4.01
CA SER A 168 -3.17 -1.31 3.70
C SER A 168 -2.85 -0.41 4.88
N LEU A 169 -2.38 0.81 4.61
CA LEU A 169 -2.26 1.86 5.60
C LEU A 169 -2.62 3.20 4.96
N ILE A 170 -3.36 4.03 5.69
CA ILE A 170 -3.78 5.35 5.25
C ILE A 170 -3.38 6.37 6.32
N PHE A 171 -2.80 7.48 5.89
CA PHE A 171 -2.34 8.56 6.76
C PHE A 171 -2.84 9.88 6.20
N TYR A 172 -3.38 10.74 7.05
CA TYR A 172 -3.80 12.08 6.67
C TYR A 172 -2.92 13.11 7.36
N ASP A 173 -2.19 13.88 6.55
CA ASP A 173 -1.41 15.02 7.03
C ASP A 173 -2.30 16.26 7.06
N LYS A 174 -2.57 16.75 8.27
CA LYS A 174 -3.39 17.94 8.52
C LYS A 174 -2.74 19.23 8.05
N ASP A 175 -1.41 19.31 8.11
CA ASP A 175 -0.68 20.54 7.82
C ASP A 175 -0.60 20.76 6.31
N THR A 176 -0.49 19.67 5.55
CA THR A 176 -0.46 19.72 4.08
C THR A 176 -1.81 19.41 3.43
N HIS A 177 -2.80 18.96 4.18
CA HIS A 177 -4.09 18.46 3.68
C HIS A 177 -3.99 17.27 2.72
N VAL A 178 -2.92 16.48 2.83
CA VAL A 178 -2.67 15.34 1.92
C VAL A 178 -3.03 14.03 2.61
N LEU A 179 -3.82 13.21 1.91
CA LEU A 179 -4.06 11.82 2.23
C LEU A 179 -3.04 10.94 1.50
N TYR A 180 -2.30 10.18 2.28
CA TYR A 180 -1.36 9.18 1.82
C TYR A 180 -1.96 7.80 2.02
N ALA A 181 -2.00 6.98 0.98
CA ALA A 181 -2.45 5.60 1.09
C ALA A 181 -1.44 4.66 0.44
N ALA A 182 -1.20 3.52 1.07
CA ALA A 182 -0.45 2.43 0.49
C ALA A 182 -1.18 1.11 0.67
N ILE A 183 -1.13 0.27 -0.36
CA ILE A 183 -1.60 -1.11 -0.35
C ILE A 183 -0.47 -1.97 -0.94
N SER A 184 -0.10 -3.05 -0.24
CA SER A 184 0.93 -3.96 -0.72
C SER A 184 0.55 -5.42 -0.46
N ASP A 185 1.03 -6.30 -1.33
CA ASP A 185 0.98 -7.75 -1.19
C ASP A 185 2.31 -8.40 -1.61
N PHE A 186 2.63 -9.58 -1.07
CA PHE A 186 3.74 -10.45 -1.53
C PHE A 186 3.22 -11.73 -2.25
N GLY A 187 2.24 -11.56 -3.14
CA GLY A 187 1.60 -12.62 -3.91
C GLY A 187 2.13 -12.78 -5.33
N ILE A 188 1.26 -13.18 -6.26
CA ILE A 188 1.61 -13.33 -7.68
C ILE A 188 1.97 -11.96 -8.29
N GLY A 189 1.26 -10.91 -7.88
CA GLY A 189 1.43 -9.57 -8.40
C GLY A 189 0.74 -9.35 -9.74
N ILE A 190 0.48 -8.07 -10.04
CA ILE A 190 -0.25 -7.66 -11.25
C ILE A 190 0.52 -8.05 -12.52
N VAL A 191 1.83 -7.79 -12.56
CA VAL A 191 2.62 -7.99 -13.78
C VAL A 191 2.69 -9.46 -14.18
N ARG A 192 2.93 -10.36 -13.23
CA ARG A 192 2.92 -11.82 -13.49
C ARG A 192 1.52 -12.31 -13.83
N SER A 193 0.48 -11.73 -13.22
CA SER A 193 -0.92 -12.03 -13.54
C SER A 193 -1.26 -11.68 -15.01
N VAL A 194 -0.85 -10.49 -15.47
CA VAL A 194 -1.04 -10.07 -16.87
C VAL A 194 -0.29 -10.97 -17.83
N LYS A 195 0.98 -11.30 -17.54
CA LYS A 195 1.78 -12.19 -18.39
C LYS A 195 1.20 -13.61 -18.47
N LYS A 196 0.60 -14.11 -17.38
CA LYS A 196 -0.13 -15.39 -17.38
C LYS A 196 -1.38 -15.34 -18.27
N TYR A 197 -2.06 -14.20 -18.32
CA TYR A 197 -3.27 -14.00 -19.12
C TYR A 197 -2.97 -13.71 -20.60
N ILE A 198 -1.90 -12.97 -20.89
CA ILE A 198 -1.42 -12.63 -22.22
C ILE A 198 0.04 -13.09 -22.34
N PRO A 199 0.29 -14.37 -22.67
CA PRO A 199 1.65 -14.94 -22.73
C PRO A 199 2.57 -14.30 -23.76
N SER A 200 2.03 -13.54 -24.72
CA SER A 200 2.84 -12.78 -25.69
C SER A 200 3.51 -11.54 -25.08
N ILE A 201 3.04 -11.06 -23.92
CA ILE A 201 3.72 -10.02 -23.16
C ILE A 201 4.79 -10.69 -22.31
N ILE A 202 6.06 -10.46 -22.66
CA ILE A 202 7.22 -11.02 -21.95
C ILE A 202 7.83 -10.04 -20.94
N ASP A 203 7.71 -8.75 -21.23
CA ASP A 203 8.35 -7.68 -20.48
C ASP A 203 7.43 -7.17 -19.35
N ASP A 204 8.03 -6.93 -18.19
CA ASP A 204 7.30 -6.53 -16.99
C ASP A 204 6.71 -5.12 -17.13
N LYS A 205 7.44 -4.21 -17.79
CA LYS A 205 6.96 -2.85 -18.07
C LYS A 205 5.80 -2.85 -19.05
N GLN A 206 5.84 -3.66 -20.10
CA GLN A 206 4.69 -3.86 -21.00
C GLN A 206 3.48 -4.43 -20.28
N ALA A 207 3.68 -5.42 -19.40
CA ALA A 207 2.59 -5.99 -18.61
C ALA A 207 2.00 -4.99 -17.62
N LEU A 208 2.81 -4.12 -17.00
CA LEU A 208 2.34 -3.05 -16.14
C LEU A 208 1.54 -1.99 -16.94
N LEU A 209 2.04 -1.60 -18.12
CA LEU A 209 1.31 -0.70 -19.03
C LEU A 209 -0.03 -1.29 -19.47
N LYS A 210 -0.08 -2.60 -19.72
CA LYS A 210 -1.32 -3.29 -20.07
C LYS A 210 -2.30 -3.30 -18.89
N ALA A 211 -1.80 -3.52 -17.68
CA ALA A 211 -2.63 -3.57 -16.47
C ALA A 211 -3.41 -2.28 -16.21
N ILE A 212 -2.83 -1.12 -16.58
CA ILE A 212 -3.44 0.20 -16.37
C ILE A 212 -4.24 0.70 -17.57
N GLU A 213 -4.44 -0.13 -18.60
CA GLU A 213 -5.22 0.25 -19.78
C GLU A 213 -6.71 0.25 -19.48
N ASN A 214 -7.44 1.25 -19.98
CA ASN A 214 -8.87 1.38 -19.73
C ASN A 214 -9.64 0.18 -20.26
N ASN A 215 -10.53 -0.34 -19.41
CA ASN A 215 -11.34 -1.54 -19.63
C ASN A 215 -10.54 -2.85 -19.67
N PHE A 216 -9.29 -2.87 -19.23
CA PHE A 216 -8.52 -4.10 -19.10
C PHE A 216 -8.72 -4.79 -17.73
N THR A 217 -8.91 -6.10 -17.74
CA THR A 217 -8.94 -6.94 -16.53
C THR A 217 -8.45 -8.35 -16.85
N VAL A 218 -7.69 -8.94 -15.93
CA VAL A 218 -7.24 -10.35 -16.03
C VAL A 218 -8.31 -11.32 -15.50
N LYS A 219 -9.39 -10.83 -14.87
CA LYS A 219 -10.48 -11.65 -14.32
C LYS A 219 -11.88 -11.13 -14.66
N SER A 220 -12.77 -12.06 -14.98
CA SER A 220 -14.23 -11.90 -15.11
C SER A 220 -14.93 -11.84 -13.72
N ALA A 221 -14.43 -11.03 -12.80
CA ALA A 221 -15.18 -10.73 -11.58
C ALA A 221 -16.27 -9.69 -11.95
N LYS A 222 -17.54 -9.99 -11.66
CA LYS A 222 -18.73 -9.19 -12.00
C LYS A 222 -18.65 -7.69 -11.66
N TRP A 223 -17.68 -7.28 -10.84
CA TRP A 223 -17.57 -5.95 -10.23
C TRP A 223 -16.55 -5.03 -10.91
N ASN A 224 -15.51 -5.56 -11.59
CA ASN A 224 -14.46 -4.74 -12.20
C ASN A 224 -14.57 -4.74 -13.73
N LYS A 225 -15.26 -3.74 -14.28
CA LYS A 225 -15.34 -3.49 -15.75
C LYS A 225 -14.04 -2.90 -16.33
N GLY A 226 -12.89 -3.26 -15.77
CA GLY A 226 -11.55 -2.87 -16.23
C GLY A 226 -11.20 -1.38 -16.11
N LYS A 227 -11.91 -0.60 -15.30
CA LYS A 227 -11.58 0.83 -15.06
C LYS A 227 -10.67 1.09 -13.85
N GLY A 228 -10.35 0.05 -13.09
CA GLY A 228 -9.87 0.19 -11.71
C GLY A 228 -8.57 0.98 -11.52
N LEU A 229 -7.51 0.61 -12.25
CA LEU A 229 -6.22 1.31 -12.08
C LEU A 229 -6.23 2.70 -12.72
N ASP A 230 -6.91 2.91 -13.84
CA ASP A 230 -7.02 4.23 -14.49
C ASP A 230 -7.80 5.24 -13.63
N ASN A 231 -8.86 4.78 -12.97
CA ASN A 231 -9.62 5.60 -12.03
C ASN A 231 -8.76 6.06 -10.85
N ILE A 232 -7.93 5.18 -10.27
CA ILE A 232 -6.95 5.57 -9.23
C ILE A 232 -5.95 6.59 -9.77
N LEU A 233 -5.43 6.41 -10.98
CA LEU A 233 -4.50 7.38 -11.56
C LEU A 233 -5.18 8.74 -11.79
N SER A 234 -6.42 8.76 -12.27
CA SER A 234 -7.13 10.01 -12.58
C SER A 234 -7.64 10.77 -11.36
N SER A 235 -7.90 10.09 -10.24
CA SER A 235 -8.41 10.66 -8.99
C SER A 235 -7.31 11.09 -7.99
N THR A 236 -6.04 10.77 -8.27
CA THR A 236 -4.91 11.03 -7.37
C THR A 236 -4.02 12.16 -7.89
N ASP A 237 -3.32 12.85 -7.00
CA ASP A 237 -2.34 13.88 -7.38
C ASP A 237 -0.99 13.27 -7.73
N SER A 238 -0.61 12.21 -7.03
CA SER A 238 0.52 11.38 -7.39
C SER A 238 0.27 9.92 -7.04
N SER A 239 0.85 9.02 -7.83
CA SER A 239 0.78 7.59 -7.53
C SER A 239 1.98 6.83 -8.07
N ARG A 240 2.26 5.72 -7.39
CA ARG A 240 3.37 4.80 -7.66
C ARG A 240 2.83 3.39 -7.63
N LEU A 241 3.10 2.63 -8.69
CA LEU A 241 2.75 1.22 -8.76
C LEU A 241 4.00 0.41 -9.09
N CYS A 242 4.41 -0.46 -8.17
CA CYS A 242 5.59 -1.31 -8.27
C CYS A 242 5.15 -2.77 -8.28
N SER A 243 5.56 -3.53 -9.30
CA SER A 243 5.30 -4.97 -9.37
C SER A 243 6.27 -5.62 -10.35
N GLY A 244 6.78 -6.79 -10.00
CA GLY A 244 7.86 -7.41 -10.77
C GLY A 244 9.06 -6.48 -10.87
N ARG A 245 9.63 -6.36 -12.08
CA ARG A 245 10.73 -5.42 -12.39
C ARG A 245 10.25 -4.09 -12.97
N ALA A 246 8.98 -3.71 -12.75
CA ALA A 246 8.40 -2.49 -13.30
C ALA A 246 7.92 -1.52 -12.22
N LEU A 247 8.17 -0.24 -12.45
CA LEU A 247 7.69 0.88 -11.62
C LEU A 247 6.98 1.91 -12.49
N LEU A 248 5.71 2.13 -12.23
CA LEU A 248 4.96 3.27 -12.74
C LEU A 248 5.02 4.43 -11.75
N LEU A 249 5.31 5.62 -12.27
CA LEU A 249 5.13 6.89 -11.60
C LEU A 249 4.08 7.70 -12.38
N TYR A 250 3.10 8.20 -11.66
CA TYR A 250 2.12 9.14 -12.17
C TYR A 250 2.13 10.40 -11.30
N LYS A 251 2.02 11.54 -11.97
CA LYS A 251 1.79 12.83 -11.34
C LYS A 251 0.72 13.57 -12.16
N LYS A 252 -0.32 14.03 -11.47
CA LYS A 252 -1.39 14.82 -12.06
C LYS A 252 -0.82 16.12 -12.64
N LYS A 253 -1.44 16.59 -13.70
CA LYS A 253 -1.11 17.88 -14.31
C LYS A 253 -1.24 18.99 -13.26
N ASP A 254 -0.24 19.84 -13.19
CA ASP A 254 -0.29 21.07 -12.41
C ASP A 254 0.06 22.26 -13.32
N LYS A 255 -0.05 23.48 -12.78
CA LYS A 255 0.27 24.71 -13.53
C LYS A 255 1.71 24.79 -14.04
N TYR A 256 2.61 23.95 -13.53
CA TYR A 256 4.03 23.89 -13.89
C TYR A 256 4.36 22.68 -14.79
N ASP A 257 3.51 21.65 -14.82
CA ASP A 257 3.61 20.47 -15.70
C ASP A 257 2.28 20.19 -16.40
N MET A 258 2.04 20.89 -17.51
CA MET A 258 0.81 20.79 -18.32
C MET A 258 0.67 19.44 -19.07
N GLN A 259 1.70 18.60 -19.10
CA GLN A 259 1.65 17.32 -19.81
C GLN A 259 1.18 16.18 -18.93
N GLY A 260 1.38 16.23 -17.61
CA GLY A 260 0.99 15.15 -16.70
C GLY A 260 1.84 13.94 -17.00
N ASN A 261 2.77 13.62 -16.11
CA ASN A 261 3.83 12.67 -16.44
C ASN A 261 3.50 11.28 -15.91
N LYS A 262 2.85 10.47 -16.76
CA LYS A 262 2.83 9.01 -16.59
C LYS A 262 4.12 8.44 -17.18
N ARG A 263 4.94 7.81 -16.34
CA ARG A 263 6.23 7.21 -16.75
C ARG A 263 6.35 5.82 -16.16
N VAL A 264 6.85 4.88 -16.96
CA VAL A 264 7.13 3.52 -16.52
C VAL A 264 8.60 3.21 -16.72
N TYR A 265 9.22 2.70 -15.66
CA TYR A 265 10.64 2.42 -15.57
C TYR A 265 10.87 0.95 -15.28
N ASP A 266 12.01 0.46 -15.77
CA ASP A 266 12.59 -0.79 -15.32
C ASP A 266 13.36 -0.53 -14.02
N ILE A 267 13.17 -1.40 -13.04
CA ILE A 267 13.89 -1.37 -11.76
C ILE A 267 14.88 -2.54 -11.68
N ASP A 268 15.91 -2.39 -10.83
CA ASP A 268 17.00 -3.37 -10.73
C ASP A 268 16.65 -4.58 -9.86
N PHE A 269 15.54 -4.53 -9.12
CA PHE A 269 15.00 -5.62 -8.29
C PHE A 269 13.64 -6.15 -8.81
N ASP A 270 13.28 -7.37 -8.40
CA ASP A 270 12.01 -8.03 -8.74
C ASP A 270 11.09 -8.03 -7.50
N PHE A 271 10.11 -7.12 -7.45
CA PHE A 271 9.21 -6.99 -6.33
C PHE A 271 8.23 -8.18 -6.24
N PRO A 272 8.11 -8.86 -5.08
CA PRO A 272 7.45 -10.17 -4.96
C PRO A 272 5.92 -10.14 -4.99
N GLY A 273 5.30 -9.08 -5.51
CA GLY A 273 3.84 -8.90 -5.53
C GLY A 273 3.48 -7.58 -6.17
N THR A 274 2.62 -6.80 -5.52
CA THR A 274 2.24 -5.45 -5.96
C THR A 274 2.31 -4.48 -4.79
N LEU A 275 2.87 -3.30 -5.03
CA LEU A 275 2.78 -2.15 -4.15
C LEU A 275 2.14 -0.99 -4.92
N LEU A 276 1.01 -0.50 -4.42
CA LEU A 276 0.38 0.73 -4.86
C LEU A 276 0.49 1.76 -3.73
N TYR A 277 1.02 2.93 -4.04
CA TYR A 277 1.09 4.08 -3.14
C TYR A 277 0.56 5.31 -3.86
N PHE A 278 -0.30 6.09 -3.22
CA PHE A 278 -0.84 7.29 -3.81
C PHE A 278 -1.10 8.39 -2.79
N GLU A 279 -1.17 9.61 -3.32
CA GLU A 279 -1.30 10.87 -2.60
C GLU A 279 -2.49 11.63 -3.18
N VAL A 280 -3.34 12.16 -2.30
CA VAL A 280 -4.50 12.98 -2.66
C VAL A 280 -4.55 14.22 -1.79
N ASP A 281 -4.44 15.39 -2.39
CA ASP A 281 -4.68 16.68 -1.76
C ASP A 281 -6.19 16.89 -1.64
N ILE A 282 -6.70 16.69 -0.42
CA ILE A 282 -8.14 16.78 -0.17
C ILE A 282 -8.64 18.23 -0.23
N SER A 283 -7.75 19.24 -0.13
CA SER A 283 -8.15 20.64 -0.28
C SER A 283 -8.70 20.95 -1.67
N GLN A 284 -8.34 20.15 -2.67
CA GLN A 284 -8.76 20.32 -4.07
C GLN A 284 -10.06 19.57 -4.41
N MET A 285 -10.71 18.91 -3.44
CA MET A 285 -11.95 18.17 -3.69
C MET A 285 -13.17 19.08 -3.73
N ASP A 286 -14.12 18.70 -4.58
CA ASP A 286 -15.41 19.38 -4.70
C ASP A 286 -16.23 19.20 -3.41
N ASP A 287 -17.03 20.22 -3.09
CA ASP A 287 -18.04 20.10 -2.05
C ASP A 287 -19.20 19.22 -2.55
N VAL A 288 -19.91 18.54 -1.65
CA VAL A 288 -21.08 17.75 -2.01
C VAL A 288 -22.13 18.67 -2.64
N GLU A 289 -22.58 18.35 -3.85
CA GLU A 289 -23.72 19.04 -4.47
C GLU A 289 -24.98 18.81 -3.62
N ILE A 290 -25.42 19.85 -2.92
CA ILE A 290 -26.77 19.90 -2.36
C ILE A 290 -27.69 20.23 -3.53
N LEU A 291 -28.33 19.23 -4.10
CA LEU A 291 -29.49 19.46 -4.96
C LEU A 291 -30.55 20.12 -4.08
N ASP A 292 -30.74 21.43 -4.24
CA ASP A 292 -31.93 22.10 -3.73
C ASP A 292 -33.13 21.30 -4.22
N SER A 293 -33.87 20.73 -3.27
CA SER A 293 -35.05 19.95 -3.53
C SER A 293 -35.95 20.72 -4.50
N PHE A 294 -36.23 20.15 -5.67
CA PHE A 294 -37.29 20.66 -6.53
C PHE A 294 -38.58 20.64 -5.71
N GLU A 295 -39.02 21.82 -5.28
CA GLU A 295 -40.35 22.02 -4.72
C GLU A 295 -41.37 21.64 -5.81
N PHE A 296 -42.17 20.61 -5.53
CA PHE A 296 -43.37 20.28 -6.30
C PHE A 296 -44.56 21.11 -5.82
#